data_AF-A0A2V9P2K7-F1
#
_entry.id   AF-A0A2V9P2K7-F1
#
_cell.length_a   1.000
_cell.length_b   1.000
_cell.length_c   1.000
_cell.angle_alpha   90.00
_cell.angle_beta   90.00
_cell.angle_gamma   90.00
#
_symmetry.space_group_name_H-M   'P 1'
#
loop_
_entity.id
_entity.type
_entity.pdbx_description
1 polymer ?
#
loop_
_entity_poly.entity_id
_entity_poly.type
_entity_poly.pdbx_seq_one_letter_code
_entity_poly.pdbx_strand_id
1 'polypeptide(L)'
;MEAYSNRRRGMCVAAVCIFSLLSGAAASGATDNSRLTAEFQQRVKQYLDLRKKAAGQAPKPTDSPQVIASSQRDLGNKVRVMRAGAKQGEIFAPEIAQYFRRQLTAALAGQSGKKVRASLHRAEPVKMDMQINQSYPENVPLQSMPPSLLLKLPELPDGLEYRILDRELVLRDTEANIVVDYIPEALPDTEK
;
A
#
# COMPACT_ATOMS: atom_id res chain seq x y z
N MET A 1 83.46 2.88 26.59
CA MET A 1 84.15 1.79 25.85
C MET A 1 83.28 0.56 26.03
N GLU A 2 82.74 -0.12 25.04
CA GLU A 2 82.99 -0.22 23.61
C GLU A 2 81.73 -0.82 22.99
N ALA A 3 81.48 -0.51 21.72
CA ALA A 3 80.36 -1.02 20.95
C ALA A 3 80.58 -2.48 20.53
N TYR A 4 79.51 -3.27 20.42
CA TYR A 4 79.45 -4.31 19.40
C TYR A 4 78.01 -4.59 18.94
N SER A 5 77.83 -4.39 17.64
CA SER A 5 76.65 -4.70 16.83
C SER A 5 76.55 -6.22 16.59
N ASN A 6 75.34 -6.79 16.46
CA ASN A 6 74.79 -7.26 15.18
C ASN A 6 73.68 -8.33 15.32
N ARG A 7 72.54 -8.03 14.68
CA ARG A 7 71.51 -8.91 14.05
C ARG A 7 71.12 -10.24 14.70
N ARG A 8 69.80 -10.42 14.86
CA ARG A 8 69.05 -11.43 14.08
C ARG A 8 67.56 -11.07 13.94
N ARG A 9 67.06 -11.35 12.74
CA ARG A 9 65.73 -11.13 12.19
C ARG A 9 64.68 -11.94 12.95
N GLY A 10 63.50 -11.35 13.16
CA GLY A 10 62.29 -12.03 13.61
C GLY A 10 61.07 -11.29 13.07
N MET A 11 60.65 -11.69 11.88
CA MET A 11 59.42 -11.27 11.21
C MET A 11 58.27 -12.03 11.84
N CYS A 12 57.16 -11.38 12.23
CA CYS A 12 55.83 -12.00 12.21
C CYS A 12 54.70 -10.99 12.51
N VAL A 13 53.87 -10.79 11.47
CA VAL A 13 52.43 -10.52 11.49
C VAL A 13 51.95 -9.12 11.87
N ALA A 14 51.94 -8.23 10.87
CA ALA A 14 50.94 -7.17 10.79
C ALA A 14 49.56 -7.80 10.50
N ALA A 15 48.67 -7.81 11.49
CA ALA A 15 47.27 -8.14 11.29
C ALA A 15 46.60 -7.01 10.52
N VAL A 16 46.48 -7.16 9.20
CA VAL A 16 45.66 -6.29 8.37
C VAL A 16 44.20 -6.70 8.58
N CYS A 17 43.49 -5.95 9.43
CA CYS A 17 42.04 -6.02 9.53
C CYS A 17 41.43 -5.49 8.22
N ILE A 18 41.14 -6.38 7.28
CA ILE A 18 40.26 -6.08 6.15
C ILE A 18 38.84 -6.00 6.72
N PHE A 19 38.42 -4.80 7.12
CA PHE A 19 37.00 -4.51 7.35
C PHE A 19 36.29 -4.53 6.00
N SER A 20 35.73 -5.68 5.64
CA SER A 20 34.83 -5.81 4.49
C SER A 20 33.56 -4.99 4.73
N LEU A 21 33.55 -3.76 4.22
CA LEU A 21 32.36 -2.91 4.10
C LEU A 21 31.46 -3.46 2.98
N LEU A 22 30.63 -4.45 3.31
CA LEU A 22 29.50 -4.88 2.48
C LEU A 22 28.24 -4.88 3.33
N SER A 23 27.59 -3.71 3.47
CA SER A 23 26.18 -3.58 3.88
C SER A 23 25.65 -2.16 3.64
N GLY A 24 25.55 -1.73 2.38
CA GLY A 24 24.91 -0.45 2.00
C GLY A 24 23.51 -0.58 1.38
N ALA A 25 23.14 -1.77 0.90
CA ALA A 25 21.91 -1.94 0.12
C ALA A 25 20.64 -2.04 0.96
N ALA A 26 20.70 -2.64 2.16
CA ALA A 26 19.52 -2.85 3.00
C ALA A 26 19.04 -1.57 3.72
N ALA A 27 19.98 -0.71 4.14
CA ALA A 27 19.65 0.54 4.83
C ALA A 27 18.95 1.54 3.89
N SER A 28 19.41 1.64 2.64
CA SER A 28 18.83 2.53 1.63
C SER A 28 17.38 2.16 1.29
N GLY A 29 17.09 0.86 1.10
CA GLY A 29 15.73 0.39 0.83
C GLY A 29 14.75 0.55 2.00
N ALA A 30 15.21 0.46 3.25
CA ALA A 30 14.37 0.69 4.42
C ALA A 30 13.99 2.18 4.57
N THR A 31 14.94 3.09 4.34
CA THR A 31 14.72 4.53 4.34
C THR A 31 13.81 4.97 3.18
N ASP A 32 13.93 4.36 2.00
CA ASP A 32 13.04 4.64 0.88
C ASP A 32 11.60 4.17 1.15
N ASN A 33 11.43 2.98 1.73
CA ASN A 33 10.10 2.46 2.05
C ASN A 33 9.39 3.30 3.12
N SER A 34 10.11 3.81 4.13
CA SER A 34 9.51 4.68 5.15
C SER A 34 9.09 6.03 4.58
N ARG A 35 9.90 6.63 3.69
CA ARG A 35 9.54 7.83 2.94
C ARG A 35 8.27 7.63 2.12
N LEU A 36 8.19 6.55 1.33
CA LEU A 36 7.03 6.25 0.49
C LEU A 36 5.76 5.99 1.31
N THR A 37 5.90 5.35 2.47
CA THR A 37 4.79 5.13 3.40
C THR A 37 4.29 6.45 3.99
N ALA A 38 5.19 7.34 4.40
CA ALA A 38 4.83 8.65 4.93
C ALA A 38 4.14 9.53 3.87
N GLU A 39 4.65 9.52 2.63
CA GLU A 39 4.02 10.25 1.52
C GLU A 39 2.62 9.72 1.20
N PHE A 40 2.46 8.39 1.17
CA PHE A 40 1.15 7.76 1.01
C PHE A 40 0.17 8.19 2.10
N GLN A 41 0.58 8.13 3.37
CA GLN A 41 -0.24 8.55 4.51
C GLN A 41 -0.62 10.03 4.44
N GLN A 42 0.29 10.89 3.99
CA GLN A 42 0.00 12.31 3.78
C GLN A 42 -1.08 12.52 2.71
N ARG A 43 -0.99 11.82 1.57
CA ARG A 43 -1.99 11.89 0.49
C ARG A 43 -3.35 11.36 0.92
N VAL A 44 -3.37 10.24 1.66
CA VAL A 44 -4.58 9.70 2.30
C VAL A 44 -5.20 10.71 3.25
N LYS A 45 -4.39 11.36 4.10
CA LYS A 45 -4.88 12.39 5.02
C LYS A 45 -5.50 13.57 4.27
N GLN A 46 -4.88 14.04 3.19
CA GLN A 46 -5.43 15.12 2.36
C GLN A 46 -6.80 14.75 1.76
N TYR A 47 -6.95 13.51 1.30
CA TYR A 47 -8.25 13.00 0.86
C TYR A 47 -9.29 12.99 2.00
N LEU A 48 -8.94 12.49 3.18
CA LEU A 48 -9.85 12.44 4.34
C LEU A 48 -10.24 13.85 4.83
N ASP A 49 -9.31 14.80 4.80
CA ASP A 49 -9.61 16.21 5.11
C ASP A 49 -10.62 16.79 4.11
N LEU A 50 -10.52 16.44 2.82
CA LEU A 50 -11.50 16.81 1.79
C LEU A 50 -12.85 16.13 2.05
N ARG A 51 -12.87 14.81 2.31
CA ARG A 51 -14.10 14.06 2.62
C ARG A 51 -14.81 14.62 3.84
N LYS A 52 -14.07 15.01 4.88
CA LYS A 52 -14.62 15.66 6.07
C LYS A 52 -15.27 17.01 5.73
N LYS A 53 -14.65 17.82 4.89
CA LYS A 53 -15.24 19.09 4.40
C LYS A 53 -16.52 18.83 3.60
N ALA A 54 -16.54 17.79 2.76
CA ALA A 54 -17.71 17.40 1.98
C ALA A 54 -18.87 16.91 2.88
N ALA A 55 -18.57 16.15 3.93
CA ALA A 55 -19.57 15.64 4.86
C ALA A 55 -20.27 16.78 5.62
N GLY A 56 -19.51 17.79 6.07
CA GLY A 56 -20.04 18.84 6.92
C GLY A 56 -20.41 18.29 8.30
N GLN A 57 -21.67 18.45 8.72
CA GLN A 57 -22.16 17.82 9.95
C GLN A 57 -22.37 16.33 9.72
N ALA A 58 -21.80 15.51 10.60
CA ALA A 58 -21.96 14.06 10.52
C ALA A 58 -23.44 13.68 10.71
N PRO A 59 -23.98 12.76 9.89
CA PRO A 59 -25.30 12.20 10.13
C PRO A 59 -25.31 11.46 11.48
N LYS A 60 -26.49 11.38 12.11
CA LYS A 60 -26.64 10.62 13.35
C LYS A 60 -26.35 9.13 13.08
N PRO A 61 -25.62 8.44 13.98
CA PRO A 61 -25.42 7.00 13.87
C PRO A 61 -26.74 6.25 13.72
N THR A 62 -26.77 5.25 12.85
CA THR A 62 -27.95 4.43 12.57
C THR A 62 -27.53 3.08 12.01
N ASP A 63 -28.29 2.04 12.35
CA ASP A 63 -28.07 0.68 11.85
C ASP A 63 -29.00 0.35 10.66
N SER A 64 -29.83 1.30 10.21
CA SER A 64 -30.72 1.08 9.06
C SER A 64 -29.93 1.01 7.77
N PRO A 65 -29.95 -0.12 7.03
CA PRO A 65 -29.22 -0.26 5.77
C PRO A 65 -29.63 0.79 4.73
N GLN A 66 -30.91 1.16 4.70
CA GLN A 66 -31.44 2.16 3.77
C GLN A 66 -30.90 3.55 4.07
N VAL A 67 -30.83 3.94 5.35
CA VAL A 67 -30.28 5.24 5.75
C VAL A 67 -28.77 5.28 5.53
N ILE A 68 -28.06 4.18 5.79
CA ILE A 68 -26.62 4.05 5.49
C ILE A 68 -26.39 4.23 3.98
N ALA A 69 -27.10 3.49 3.13
CA ALA A 69 -26.94 3.57 1.69
C ALA A 69 -27.27 4.96 1.13
N SER A 70 -28.33 5.61 1.65
CA SER A 70 -28.65 7.00 1.27
C SER A 70 -27.54 7.97 1.68
N SER A 71 -27.04 7.85 2.91
CA SER A 71 -25.97 8.71 3.44
C SER A 71 -24.67 8.53 2.64
N GLN A 72 -24.33 7.30 2.28
CA GLN A 72 -23.18 6.98 1.43
C GLN A 72 -23.33 7.63 0.04
N ARG A 73 -24.50 7.51 -0.59
CA ARG A 73 -24.77 8.15 -1.89
C ARG A 73 -24.66 9.67 -1.81
N ASP A 74 -25.23 10.28 -0.78
CA ASP A 74 -25.19 11.73 -0.60
C ASP A 74 -23.78 12.25 -0.36
N LEU A 75 -23.01 11.59 0.51
CA LEU A 75 -21.61 11.92 0.75
C LEU A 75 -20.77 11.69 -0.51
N GLY A 76 -20.94 10.55 -1.17
CA GLY A 76 -20.30 10.23 -2.43
C GLY A 76 -20.50 11.33 -3.47
N ASN A 77 -21.74 11.79 -3.68
CA ASN A 77 -22.04 12.88 -4.60
C ASN A 77 -21.30 14.19 -4.26
N LYS A 78 -21.26 14.58 -2.98
CA LYS A 78 -20.53 15.78 -2.55
C LYS A 78 -19.02 15.64 -2.78
N VAL A 79 -18.45 14.47 -2.46
CA VAL A 79 -17.03 14.19 -2.68
C VAL A 79 -16.69 14.23 -4.16
N ARG A 80 -17.54 13.66 -5.04
CA ARG A 80 -17.36 13.73 -6.51
C ARG A 80 -17.27 15.16 -7.02
N VAL A 81 -18.16 16.03 -6.54
CA VAL A 81 -18.16 17.46 -6.92
C VAL A 81 -16.86 18.13 -6.47
N MET A 82 -16.42 17.90 -5.23
CA MET A 82 -15.17 18.46 -4.72
C MET A 82 -13.91 17.88 -5.39
N ARG A 83 -14.00 16.63 -5.89
CA ARG A 83 -12.96 15.92 -6.64
C ARG A 83 -13.17 15.99 -8.15
N ALA A 84 -13.87 16.99 -8.66
CA ALA A 84 -14.03 17.18 -10.09
C ALA A 84 -12.65 17.31 -10.76
N GLY A 85 -12.36 16.42 -11.70
CA GLY A 85 -11.05 16.36 -12.38
C GLY A 85 -9.96 15.58 -11.64
N ALA A 86 -10.28 14.91 -10.53
CA ALA A 86 -9.34 14.03 -9.86
C ALA A 86 -8.82 12.93 -10.78
N LYS A 87 -7.53 12.62 -10.67
CA LYS A 87 -6.84 11.66 -11.54
C LYS A 87 -6.35 10.45 -10.78
N GLN A 88 -6.22 9.34 -11.51
CA GLN A 88 -5.57 8.15 -11.00
C GLN A 88 -4.10 8.49 -10.65
N GLY A 89 -3.62 7.97 -9.52
CA GLY A 89 -2.27 8.21 -9.02
C GLY A 89 -2.13 9.47 -8.15
N GLU A 90 -3.22 10.13 -7.77
CA GLU A 90 -3.18 11.21 -6.78
C GLU A 90 -2.75 10.73 -5.39
N ILE A 91 -3.12 9.49 -5.03
CA ILE A 91 -2.72 8.85 -3.78
C ILE A 91 -1.63 7.82 -4.07
N PHE A 92 -1.87 6.91 -5.02
CA PHE A 92 -0.89 5.95 -5.50
C PHE A 92 -0.01 6.57 -6.58
N ALA A 93 0.72 7.63 -6.23
CA ALA A 93 1.71 8.23 -7.12
C ALA A 93 2.69 7.16 -7.65
N PRO A 94 3.32 7.33 -8.83
CA PRO A 94 4.04 6.26 -9.50
C PRO A 94 5.03 5.45 -8.62
N GLU A 95 5.82 6.13 -7.78
CA GLU A 95 6.75 5.46 -6.85
C GLU A 95 6.03 4.69 -5.74
N ILE A 96 4.95 5.26 -5.20
CA ILE A 96 4.09 4.60 -4.20
C ILE A 96 3.46 3.36 -4.83
N ALA A 97 2.89 3.47 -6.03
CA ALA A 97 2.30 2.35 -6.74
C ALA A 97 3.32 1.21 -6.97
N GLN A 98 4.56 1.55 -7.33
CA GLN A 98 5.63 0.56 -7.46
C GLN A 98 5.98 -0.09 -6.11
N TYR A 99 6.04 0.68 -5.03
CA TYR A 99 6.22 0.14 -3.68
C TYR A 99 5.12 -0.85 -3.31
N PHE A 100 3.85 -0.52 -3.53
CA PHE A 100 2.73 -1.42 -3.30
C PHE A 100 2.83 -2.70 -4.14
N ARG A 101 3.16 -2.61 -5.43
CA ARG A 101 3.41 -3.80 -6.27
C ARG A 101 4.49 -4.71 -5.71
N ARG A 102 5.59 -4.14 -5.17
CA ARG A 102 6.64 -4.92 -4.50
C ARG A 102 6.11 -5.61 -3.24
N GLN A 103 5.33 -4.93 -2.42
CA GLN A 103 4.74 -5.53 -1.21
C GLN A 103 3.77 -6.67 -1.55
N LEU A 104 2.89 -6.47 -2.53
CA LEU A 104 1.97 -7.50 -3.01
C LEU A 104 2.72 -8.72 -3.56
N THR A 105 3.74 -8.48 -4.39
CA THR A 105 4.59 -9.55 -4.93
C THR A 105 5.31 -10.32 -3.83
N ALA A 106 5.89 -9.62 -2.85
CA ALA A 106 6.56 -10.24 -1.70
C ALA A 106 5.57 -11.06 -0.84
N ALA A 107 4.34 -10.58 -0.64
CA ALA A 107 3.30 -11.30 0.07
C ALA A 107 2.91 -12.61 -0.64
N LEU A 108 2.83 -12.58 -1.98
CA LEU A 108 2.57 -13.76 -2.80
C LEU A 108 3.75 -14.73 -2.86
N ALA A 109 4.99 -14.24 -2.80
CA ALA A 109 6.19 -15.08 -2.78
C ALA A 109 6.47 -15.68 -1.39
N GLY A 110 5.95 -15.06 -0.32
CA GLY A 110 6.19 -15.48 1.05
C GLY A 110 5.49 -16.79 1.46
N GLN A 111 5.72 -17.21 2.70
CA GLN A 111 5.19 -18.47 3.26
C GLN A 111 3.66 -18.58 3.17
N SER A 112 2.94 -17.46 3.31
CA SER A 112 1.49 -17.38 3.19
C SER A 112 0.99 -17.28 1.74
N GLY A 113 1.88 -17.19 0.76
CA GLY A 113 1.56 -16.92 -0.64
C GLY A 113 0.55 -17.89 -1.26
N LYS A 114 0.65 -19.18 -0.95
CA LYS A 114 -0.34 -20.19 -1.39
C LYS A 114 -1.75 -19.88 -0.85
N LYS A 115 -1.85 -19.48 0.42
CA LYS A 115 -3.12 -19.11 1.07
C LYS A 115 -3.68 -17.80 0.50
N VAL A 116 -2.80 -16.82 0.23
CA VAL A 116 -3.18 -15.56 -0.41
C VAL A 116 -3.76 -15.83 -1.80
N ARG A 117 -3.03 -16.55 -2.67
CA ARG A 117 -3.51 -16.92 -4.02
C ARG A 117 -4.82 -17.68 -3.99
N ALA A 118 -4.94 -18.70 -3.12
CA ALA A 118 -6.18 -19.47 -3.02
C ALA A 118 -7.36 -18.59 -2.56
N SER A 119 -7.11 -17.61 -1.69
CA SER A 119 -8.17 -16.69 -1.23
C SER A 119 -8.58 -15.69 -2.31
N LEU A 120 -7.63 -15.21 -3.11
CA LEU A 120 -7.90 -14.35 -4.27
C LEU A 120 -8.56 -15.12 -5.42
N HIS A 121 -8.28 -16.41 -5.60
CA HIS A 121 -8.88 -17.21 -6.67
C HIS A 121 -10.32 -17.65 -6.37
N ARG A 122 -10.67 -17.83 -5.09
CA ARG A 122 -12.06 -18.09 -4.68
C ARG A 122 -12.97 -16.86 -4.82
N ALA A 123 -12.39 -15.70 -5.06
CA ALA A 123 -13.12 -14.49 -5.33
C ALA A 123 -13.71 -14.56 -6.76
N GLU A 124 -15.03 -14.42 -6.88
CA GLU A 124 -15.69 -14.25 -8.17
C GLU A 124 -15.08 -13.05 -8.92
N PRO A 125 -14.70 -13.21 -10.20
CA PRO A 125 -14.13 -12.13 -10.99
C PRO A 125 -15.15 -11.00 -11.18
N VAL A 126 -14.77 -9.80 -10.77
CA VAL A 126 -15.55 -8.59 -11.01
C VAL A 126 -14.95 -7.89 -12.21
N LYS A 127 -15.61 -7.98 -13.35
CA LYS A 127 -15.21 -7.25 -14.56
C LYS A 127 -15.87 -5.87 -14.52
N MET A 128 -15.09 -4.85 -14.20
CA MET A 128 -15.51 -3.45 -14.19
C MET A 128 -14.36 -2.59 -14.72
N ASP A 129 -14.67 -1.64 -15.58
CA ASP A 129 -13.72 -0.60 -15.96
C ASP A 129 -13.54 0.35 -14.77
N MET A 130 -12.37 0.28 -14.14
CA MET A 130 -12.10 1.03 -12.92
C MET A 130 -11.91 2.53 -13.19
N GLN A 131 -12.71 3.36 -12.53
CA GLN A 131 -12.64 4.81 -12.65
C GLN A 131 -12.59 5.49 -11.30
N ILE A 132 -11.80 6.56 -11.22
CA ILE A 132 -11.77 7.45 -10.06
C ILE A 132 -13.16 8.03 -9.84
N ASN A 133 -13.56 8.16 -8.57
CA ASN A 133 -14.84 8.70 -8.13
C ASN A 133 -16.08 7.86 -8.51
N GLN A 134 -15.91 6.72 -9.20
CA GLN A 134 -17.00 5.80 -9.48
C GLN A 134 -17.56 5.20 -8.18
N SER A 135 -18.87 4.95 -8.14
CA SER A 135 -19.45 4.15 -7.04
C SER A 135 -18.87 2.75 -7.05
N TYR A 136 -18.47 2.26 -5.89
CA TYR A 136 -18.11 0.85 -5.76
C TYR A 136 -19.38 -0.02 -5.81
N PRO A 137 -19.39 -1.13 -6.58
CA PRO A 137 -20.58 -1.96 -6.76
C PRO A 137 -21.18 -2.44 -5.43
N GLU A 138 -22.50 -2.27 -5.25
CA GLU A 138 -23.23 -2.72 -4.05
C GLU A 138 -23.63 -4.20 -4.12
N ASN A 139 -23.79 -4.74 -5.33
CA ASN A 139 -24.27 -6.10 -5.60
C ASN A 139 -23.13 -7.13 -5.78
N VAL A 140 -21.89 -6.69 -5.67
CA VAL A 140 -20.73 -7.58 -5.68
C VAL A 140 -20.47 -7.99 -4.23
N PRO A 141 -20.39 -9.30 -3.92
CA PRO A 141 -20.00 -9.74 -2.59
C PRO A 141 -18.75 -8.99 -2.15
N LEU A 142 -18.80 -8.37 -0.96
CA LEU A 142 -17.66 -7.66 -0.40
C LEU A 142 -16.56 -8.67 -0.06
N GLN A 143 -15.78 -9.04 -1.06
CA GLN A 143 -14.69 -9.99 -0.91
C GLN A 143 -13.63 -9.34 -0.02
N SER A 144 -13.47 -9.90 1.17
CA SER A 144 -12.49 -9.42 2.13
C SER A 144 -11.09 -9.68 1.62
N MET A 145 -10.25 -8.66 1.66
CA MET A 145 -8.85 -8.78 1.32
C MET A 145 -8.17 -9.78 2.29
N PRO A 146 -7.36 -10.74 1.80
CA PRO A 146 -6.75 -11.73 2.68
C PRO A 146 -5.96 -11.05 3.81
N PRO A 147 -6.18 -11.37 5.11
CA PRO A 147 -5.52 -10.66 6.21
C PRO A 147 -3.99 -10.68 6.12
N SER A 148 -3.44 -11.81 5.68
CA SER A 148 -1.99 -11.95 5.46
C SER A 148 -1.43 -11.03 4.38
N LEU A 149 -2.26 -10.56 3.44
CA LEU A 149 -1.90 -9.55 2.45
C LEU A 149 -1.97 -8.15 3.05
N LEU A 150 -3.02 -7.84 3.83
CA LEU A 150 -3.18 -6.55 4.51
C LEU A 150 -1.99 -6.25 5.45
N LEU A 151 -1.47 -7.26 6.15
CA LEU A 151 -0.30 -7.14 7.03
C LEU A 151 1.00 -6.71 6.31
N LYS A 152 1.03 -6.70 4.97
CA LYS A 152 2.18 -6.28 4.17
C LYS A 152 2.02 -4.88 3.57
N LEU A 153 0.85 -4.27 3.71
CA LEU A 153 0.56 -2.95 3.17
C LEU A 153 0.61 -1.88 4.27
N PRO A 154 0.86 -0.61 3.92
CA PRO A 154 0.62 0.51 4.83
C PRO A 154 -0.78 0.47 5.41
N GLU A 155 -0.88 0.69 6.72
CA GLU A 155 -2.17 0.78 7.41
C GLU A 155 -3.02 1.93 6.85
N LEU A 156 -4.33 1.72 6.83
CA LEU A 156 -5.32 2.72 6.44
C LEU A 156 -6.03 3.26 7.67
N PRO A 157 -6.30 4.57 7.73
CA PRO A 157 -7.24 5.13 8.70
C PRO A 157 -8.67 4.59 8.48
N ASP A 158 -9.50 4.71 9.52
CA ASP A 158 -10.91 4.35 9.45
C ASP A 158 -11.64 5.03 8.28
N GLY A 159 -12.57 4.30 7.67
CA GLY A 159 -13.34 4.76 6.51
C GLY A 159 -12.65 4.54 5.16
N LEU A 160 -11.45 3.97 5.13
CA LEU A 160 -10.77 3.53 3.92
C LEU A 160 -10.46 2.04 3.95
N GLU A 161 -10.53 1.40 2.79
CA GLU A 161 -10.20 -0.02 2.64
C GLU A 161 -9.44 -0.29 1.34
N TYR A 162 -8.52 -1.26 1.40
CA TYR A 162 -7.98 -1.88 0.21
C TYR A 162 -8.91 -2.97 -0.30
N ARG A 163 -9.04 -3.07 -1.61
CA ARG A 163 -9.74 -4.14 -2.30
C ARG A 163 -8.89 -4.64 -3.46
N ILE A 164 -9.03 -5.92 -3.78
CA ILE A 164 -8.52 -6.49 -5.04
C ILE A 164 -9.74 -6.71 -5.94
N LEU A 165 -9.70 -6.11 -7.12
CA LEU A 165 -10.68 -6.37 -8.18
C LEU A 165 -9.91 -6.85 -9.40
N ASP A 166 -10.16 -8.10 -9.80
CA ASP A 166 -9.35 -8.82 -10.78
C ASP A 166 -7.84 -8.76 -10.41
N ARG A 167 -7.05 -7.95 -11.10
CA ARG A 167 -5.62 -7.75 -10.85
C ARG A 167 -5.27 -6.37 -10.30
N GLU A 168 -6.26 -5.55 -10.00
CA GLU A 168 -6.09 -4.17 -9.56
C GLU A 168 -6.14 -4.06 -8.03
N LEU A 169 -5.34 -3.16 -7.47
CA LEU A 169 -5.48 -2.74 -6.07
C LEU A 169 -6.28 -1.45 -6.04
N VAL A 170 -7.43 -1.48 -5.37
CA VAL A 170 -8.36 -0.36 -5.26
C VAL A 170 -8.33 0.18 -3.84
N LEU A 171 -8.25 1.51 -3.71
CA LEU A 171 -8.51 2.21 -2.47
C LEU A 171 -9.95 2.73 -2.49
N ARG A 172 -10.78 2.19 -1.60
CA ARG A 172 -12.20 2.54 -1.49
C ARG A 172 -12.44 3.38 -0.24
N ASP A 173 -13.30 4.39 -0.37
CA ASP A 173 -13.93 5.05 0.76
C ASP A 173 -15.24 4.34 1.11
N THR A 174 -15.32 3.80 2.32
CA THR A 174 -16.48 3.02 2.78
C THR A 174 -17.63 3.90 3.25
N GLU A 175 -17.37 5.16 3.63
CA GLU A 175 -18.40 6.10 4.03
C GLU A 175 -19.02 6.82 2.83
N ALA A 176 -18.26 7.04 1.76
CA ALA A 176 -18.74 7.65 0.52
C ALA A 176 -19.11 6.63 -0.57
N ASN A 177 -18.76 5.35 -0.36
CA ASN A 177 -18.88 4.26 -1.32
C ASN A 177 -18.27 4.57 -2.71
N ILE A 178 -17.07 5.15 -2.74
CA ILE A 178 -16.38 5.52 -3.99
C ILE A 178 -14.98 4.92 -4.10
N VAL A 179 -14.54 4.75 -5.35
CA VAL A 179 -13.14 4.50 -5.68
C VAL A 179 -12.36 5.79 -5.55
N VAL A 180 -11.42 5.83 -4.61
CA VAL A 180 -10.58 7.02 -4.35
C VAL A 180 -9.40 7.07 -5.29
N ASP A 181 -8.71 5.93 -5.42
CA ASP A 181 -7.57 5.72 -6.31
C ASP A 181 -7.37 4.21 -6.55
N TYR A 182 -6.57 3.86 -7.55
CA TYR A 182 -6.25 2.46 -7.84
C TYR A 182 -4.91 2.27 -8.54
N ILE A 183 -4.37 1.05 -8.41
CA ILE A 183 -3.19 0.57 -9.10
C ILE A 183 -3.63 -0.49 -10.11
N PRO A 184 -3.56 -0.22 -11.42
CA PRO A 184 -3.78 -1.25 -12.43
C PRO A 184 -2.65 -2.27 -12.37
N GLU A 185 -2.96 -3.53 -12.66
CA GLU A 185 -1.98 -4.62 -12.68
C GLU A 185 -1.13 -4.66 -11.38
N ALA A 186 -1.80 -4.49 -10.24
CA ALA A 186 -1.17 -4.55 -8.93
C ALA A 186 -0.69 -5.97 -8.58
N LEU A 187 -1.40 -6.98 -9.08
CA LEU A 187 -1.05 -8.38 -8.95
C LEU A 187 -0.33 -8.89 -10.21
N PRO A 188 0.72 -9.71 -10.03
CA PRO A 188 1.39 -10.37 -11.14
C PRO A 188 0.42 -11.30 -11.86
N ASP A 189 0.68 -11.54 -13.13
CA ASP A 189 -0.08 -12.52 -13.89
C ASP A 189 0.09 -13.91 -13.28
N THR A 190 -1.02 -14.61 -13.07
CA THR A 190 -1.03 -15.94 -12.46
C THR A 190 -0.96 -17.08 -13.49
N GLU A 191 -0.95 -16.77 -14.80
CA GLU A 191 -0.94 -17.76 -15.89
C GLU A 191 0.45 -18.31 -16.27
N LYS A 192 1.31 -18.61 -15.31
CA LYS A 192 2.51 -19.43 -15.57
C LYS A 192 2.59 -20.67 -14.70
#